data_AF-A0A2D5MKL6-F1
#
_entry.id   AF-A0A2D5MKL6-F1
#
_cell.length_a   1.000
_cell.length_b   1.000
_cell.length_c   1.000
_cell.angle_alpha   90.00
_cell.angle_beta   90.00
_cell.angle_gamma   90.00
#
_symmetry.space_group_name_H-M   'P 1'
#
loop_
_entity.id
_entity.type
_entity.pdbx_description
1 polymer ?
#
loop_
_entity_poly.entity_id
_entity_poly.type
_entity_poly.pdbx_seq_one_letter_code
_entity_poly.pdbx_strand_id
1 'polypeptide(L)'
;MSDVDVETNPYQDLVQNALDQDYNKAGKIFDNLMSVKLNDVLDAEKIRLADQIYNGEDQDDGDEEDIMGDEDDDQLDLDLDAEDGVEEEEVEDELEEEPDSEDDES
;
A
#
# COMPACT_ATOMS: atom_id res chain seq x y z
N MET A 1 32.91 -12.52 -24.91
CA MET A 1 32.59 -12.12 -23.53
C MET A 1 31.75 -13.23 -22.94
N SER A 2 32.07 -13.69 -21.74
CA SER A 2 31.17 -14.53 -20.94
C SER A 2 30.16 -13.60 -20.27
N ASP A 3 28.89 -13.70 -20.66
CA ASP A 3 27.79 -13.03 -19.98
C ASP A 3 27.76 -13.54 -18.54
N VAL A 4 28.16 -12.67 -17.62
CA VAL A 4 27.98 -12.89 -16.19
C VAL A 4 26.53 -12.53 -15.94
N ASP A 5 25.69 -13.52 -15.64
CA ASP A 5 24.38 -13.29 -15.05
C ASP A 5 24.61 -12.57 -13.71
N VAL A 6 24.58 -11.24 -13.75
CA VAL A 6 24.57 -10.42 -12.56
C VAL A 6 23.20 -10.67 -11.95
N GLU A 7 23.17 -11.41 -10.85
CA GLU A 7 21.97 -11.57 -10.03
C GLU A 7 21.62 -10.18 -9.48
N THR A 8 20.77 -9.44 -10.21
CA THR A 8 20.39 -8.07 -9.86
C THR A 8 19.42 -8.13 -8.68
N ASN A 9 19.70 -7.29 -7.68
CA ASN A 9 18.81 -7.17 -6.53
C ASN A 9 17.46 -6.60 -7.02
N PRO A 10 16.30 -7.24 -6.76
CA PRO A 10 15.00 -6.76 -7.23
C PRO A 10 14.67 -5.36 -6.71
N TYR A 11 15.21 -4.95 -5.56
CA TYR A 11 15.09 -3.57 -5.07
C TYR A 11 15.89 -2.58 -5.93
N GLN A 12 17.06 -2.99 -6.43
CA GLN A 12 17.86 -2.19 -7.34
C GLN A 12 17.15 -2.05 -8.69
N ASP A 13 16.54 -3.13 -9.18
CA ASP A 13 15.76 -3.09 -10.42
C ASP A 13 14.51 -2.21 -10.28
N LEU A 14 13.84 -2.25 -9.11
CA LEU A 14 12.73 -1.35 -8.81
C LEU A 14 13.18 0.12 -8.89
N VAL A 15 14.27 0.47 -8.20
CA VAL A 15 14.82 1.84 -8.16
C VAL A 15 15.24 2.28 -9.57
N GLN A 16 15.89 1.41 -10.32
CA GLN A 16 16.34 1.73 -11.68
C GLN A 16 15.16 1.98 -12.62
N ASN A 17 14.14 1.11 -12.63
CA ASN A 17 12.95 1.31 -13.47
C ASN A 17 12.14 2.54 -13.04
N ALA A 18 12.13 2.89 -11.74
CA ALA A 18 11.50 4.11 -11.27
C ALA A 18 12.25 5.37 -11.74
N LEU A 19 13.59 5.36 -11.70
CA LEU A 19 14.42 6.44 -12.25
C LEU A 19 14.24 6.60 -13.76
N ASP A 20 14.10 5.48 -14.47
CA ASP A 20 13.89 5.44 -15.91
C ASP A 20 12.42 5.73 -16.32
N GLN A 21 11.56 6.08 -15.36
CA GLN A 21 10.12 6.38 -15.54
C GLN A 21 9.32 5.22 -16.15
N ASP A 22 9.83 3.99 -16.07
CA ASP A 22 9.13 2.78 -16.50
C ASP A 22 8.25 2.25 -15.35
N TYR A 23 7.16 2.98 -15.08
CA TYR A 23 6.22 2.64 -13.99
C TYR A 23 5.51 1.30 -14.20
N ASN A 24 5.38 0.85 -15.46
CA ASN A 24 4.77 -0.44 -15.76
C ASN A 24 5.66 -1.60 -15.27
N LYS A 25 6.97 -1.49 -15.43
CA LYS A 25 7.91 -2.49 -14.91
C LYS A 25 8.18 -2.31 -13.42
N ALA A 26 8.37 -1.07 -12.96
CA ALA A 26 8.55 -0.77 -11.54
C ALA A 26 7.36 -1.26 -10.71
N GLY A 27 6.12 -1.01 -11.16
CA GLY A 27 4.90 -1.48 -10.50
C GLY A 27 4.88 -3.01 -10.35
N LYS A 28 5.19 -3.76 -11.40
CA LYS A 28 5.25 -5.23 -11.33
C LYS A 28 6.30 -5.74 -10.34
N ILE A 29 7.46 -5.11 -10.29
CA ILE A 29 8.52 -5.49 -9.35
C ILE A 29 8.08 -5.17 -7.92
N PHE A 30 7.49 -4.00 -7.71
CA PHE A 30 6.94 -3.57 -6.43
C PHE A 30 5.83 -4.51 -5.94
N ASP A 31 4.86 -4.85 -6.80
CA ASP A 31 3.74 -5.74 -6.46
C ASP A 31 4.25 -7.11 -6.00
N ASN A 32 5.27 -7.64 -6.67
CA ASN A 32 5.92 -8.89 -6.29
C ASN A 32 6.62 -8.77 -4.93
N LEU A 33 7.39 -7.70 -4.71
CA LEU A 33 8.07 -7.45 -3.44
C LEU A 33 7.08 -7.27 -2.28
N MET A 34 6.01 -6.51 -2.51
CA MET A 34 4.98 -6.28 -1.52
C MET A 34 4.22 -7.56 -1.20
N SER A 35 3.90 -8.38 -2.22
CA SER A 35 3.25 -9.68 -1.99
C SER A 35 4.11 -10.62 -1.14
N VAL A 36 5.43 -10.66 -1.36
CA VAL A 36 6.34 -11.44 -0.50
C VAL A 36 6.34 -10.91 0.93
N LYS A 37 6.50 -9.58 1.10
CA LYS A 37 6.50 -8.97 2.43
C LYS A 37 5.18 -9.14 3.17
N LEU A 38 4.06 -9.03 2.49
CA LEU A 38 2.74 -9.24 3.08
C LEU A 38 2.59 -10.69 3.55
N ASN A 39 3.04 -11.68 2.77
CA ASN A 39 3.03 -13.07 3.21
C ASN A 39 3.96 -13.29 4.42
N ASP A 40 5.17 -12.73 4.42
CA ASP A 40 6.08 -12.81 5.57
C ASP A 40 5.46 -12.23 6.84
N VAL A 41 4.81 -11.06 6.74
CA VAL A 41 4.13 -10.40 7.86
C VAL A 41 2.94 -11.23 8.32
N LEU A 42 2.12 -11.75 7.41
CA LEU A 42 0.98 -12.60 7.77
C LEU A 42 1.42 -13.88 8.45
N ASP A 43 2.53 -14.47 8.04
CA ASP A 43 3.07 -15.67 8.69
C ASP A 43 3.65 -15.36 10.07
N ALA A 44 4.31 -14.20 10.25
CA ALA A 44 4.74 -13.72 11.56
C ALA A 44 3.54 -13.46 12.51
N GLU A 45 2.48 -12.84 12.00
CA GLU A 45 1.24 -12.59 12.74
C GLU A 45 0.58 -13.90 13.18
N LYS A 46 0.52 -14.90 12.27
CA LYS A 46 -0.01 -16.24 12.59
C LYS A 46 0.81 -16.92 13.67
N ILE A 47 2.13 -16.83 13.63
CA ILE A 47 3.01 -17.40 14.66
C ILE A 47 2.70 -16.73 16.01
N ARG A 48 2.67 -15.38 16.04
CA ARG A 48 2.36 -14.61 17.25
C ARG A 48 0.98 -14.98 17.83
N LEU A 49 -0.04 -15.06 16.98
CA LEU A 49 -1.40 -15.43 17.40
C LEU A 49 -1.45 -16.89 17.89
N ALA A 50 -0.76 -17.80 17.22
CA ALA A 50 -0.69 -19.20 17.63
C ALA A 50 0.05 -19.35 18.96
N ASP A 51 1.14 -18.62 19.17
CA ASP A 51 1.88 -18.59 20.44
C ASP A 51 0.98 -18.10 21.58
N GLN A 52 0.22 -17.03 21.35
CA GLN A 52 -0.76 -16.52 22.33
C GLN A 52 -1.85 -17.55 22.66
N ILE A 53 -2.41 -18.23 21.64
CA ILE A 53 -3.52 -19.19 21.84
C ILE A 53 -3.05 -20.51 22.46
N TYR A 54 -1.87 -21.02 22.06
CA TYR A 54 -1.43 -22.38 22.38
C TYR A 54 -0.35 -22.46 23.44
N ASN A 55 0.57 -21.49 23.49
CA ASN A 55 1.58 -21.46 24.55
C ASN A 55 1.01 -20.82 25.83
N GLY A 56 -0.18 -20.23 25.75
CA GLY A 56 -0.90 -19.69 26.90
C GLY A 56 -0.16 -18.54 27.57
N GLU A 57 0.62 -17.78 26.78
CA GLU A 57 1.16 -16.50 27.22
C GLU A 57 -0.01 -15.50 27.21
N ASP A 58 -0.89 -15.66 28.20
CA ASP A 58 -1.51 -14.49 28.79
C ASP A 58 -0.33 -13.62 29.23
N GLN A 59 -0.24 -12.45 28.60
CA GLN A 59 0.66 -11.37 28.93
C GLN A 59 0.44 -10.92 30.38
N ASP A 60 0.89 -11.71 31.34
CA ASP A 60 0.89 -11.32 32.74
C ASP A 60 2.11 -11.93 33.43
N ASP A 61 3.13 -11.09 33.53
CA ASP A 61 3.86 -10.79 34.77
C ASP A 61 5.38 -10.70 34.56
N GLY A 62 5.87 -9.55 34.08
CA GLY A 62 7.15 -9.04 34.59
C GLY A 62 8.08 -8.26 33.67
N ASP A 63 7.91 -8.27 32.35
CA ASP A 63 8.82 -7.58 31.42
C ASP A 63 8.06 -6.72 30.38
N GLU A 64 6.89 -6.19 30.78
CA GLU A 64 6.06 -5.28 29.97
C GLU A 64 6.14 -3.81 30.43
N GLU A 65 7.05 -3.48 31.35
CA GLU A 65 7.33 -2.09 31.75
C GLU A 65 8.24 -1.33 30.76
N ASP A 66 8.08 -1.51 29.44
CA ASP A 66 8.80 -0.64 28.48
C ASP A 66 8.12 -0.47 27.10
N ILE A 67 6.86 -0.90 26.92
CA ILE A 67 6.12 -0.67 25.65
C ILE A 67 4.83 0.14 25.83
N MET A 68 4.34 0.34 27.05
CA MET A 68 3.17 1.18 27.34
C MET A 68 3.51 2.36 28.26
N GLY A 69 4.52 3.14 27.88
CA GLY A 69 5.06 4.22 28.72
C GLY A 69 5.80 5.32 27.98
N ASP A 70 5.34 5.69 26.78
CA ASP A 70 5.53 7.05 26.24
C ASP A 70 4.43 7.30 25.21
N GLU A 71 3.22 7.53 25.70
CA GLU A 71 2.23 8.32 24.97
C GLU A 71 2.78 9.76 24.92
N ASP A 72 3.73 10.00 24.02
CA ASP A 72 3.88 11.31 23.41
C ASP A 72 2.54 11.59 22.69
N ASP A 73 1.63 12.17 23.46
CA ASP A 73 0.28 12.68 23.14
C ASP A 73 0.33 13.84 22.12
N ASP A 74 1.33 13.81 21.23
CA ASP A 74 1.59 14.72 20.11
C ASP A 74 1.20 14.07 18.77
N GLN A 75 0.49 12.93 18.81
CA GLN A 75 -0.11 12.34 17.61
C GLN A 75 -1.31 13.18 17.15
N LEU A 76 -1.00 14.14 16.27
CA LEU A 76 -1.87 14.75 15.27
C LEU A 76 -2.82 15.86 15.76
N ASP A 77 -2.25 16.98 16.21
CA ASP A 77 -2.93 18.27 16.06
C ASP A 77 -2.76 18.74 14.60
N LEU A 78 -3.56 18.18 13.70
CA LEU A 78 -3.65 18.63 12.31
C LEU A 78 -4.55 19.87 12.27
N ASP A 79 -3.97 21.04 12.50
CA ASP A 79 -4.64 22.32 12.33
C ASP A 79 -4.99 22.54 10.84
N LEU A 80 -6.22 22.14 10.48
CA LEU A 80 -6.79 22.22 9.13
C LEU A 80 -7.44 23.59 8.85
N ASP A 81 -7.06 24.64 9.58
CA ASP A 81 -7.54 26.01 9.33
C ASP A 81 -6.52 26.86 8.55
N ALA A 82 -5.96 26.27 7.47
CA ALA A 82 -5.23 27.02 6.46
C ALA A 82 -6.11 27.20 5.21
N GLU A 83 -6.91 28.26 5.28
CA GLU A 83 -7.26 29.17 4.18
C GLU A 83 -7.58 28.60 2.79
N ASP A 84 -8.83 28.88 2.38
CA ASP A 84 -9.14 29.59 1.14
C ASP A 84 -9.21 28.77 -0.18
N GLY A 85 -10.46 28.54 -0.60
CA GLY A 85 -10.85 28.83 -1.98
C GLY A 85 -10.48 27.80 -3.06
N VAL A 86 -11.16 26.66 -3.06
CA VAL A 86 -11.49 25.99 -4.33
C VAL A 86 -13.00 25.93 -4.46
N GLU A 87 -13.57 26.86 -5.23
CA GLU A 87 -14.94 26.73 -5.70
C GLU A 87 -15.01 25.49 -6.60
N GLU A 88 -15.85 24.53 -6.20
CA GLU A 88 -16.25 23.42 -7.05
C GLU A 88 -17.07 24.00 -8.20
N GLU A 89 -16.44 24.22 -9.35
CA GLU A 89 -17.16 24.45 -10.60
C GLU A 89 -17.83 23.11 -10.98
N GLU A 90 -19.13 23.00 -10.75
CA GLU A 90 -19.95 21.88 -11.21
C GLU A 90 -19.80 21.77 -12.73
N VAL A 91 -19.00 20.83 -13.21
CA VAL A 91 -18.97 20.45 -14.62
C VAL A 91 -20.28 19.72 -14.93
N GLU A 92 -21.23 20.47 -15.45
CA GLU A 92 -22.47 19.99 -16.03
C GLU A 92 -22.11 19.25 -17.34
N ASP A 93 -21.66 18.00 -17.23
CA ASP A 93 -21.43 17.14 -18.40
C ASP A 93 -22.82 16.75 -18.94
N GLU A 94 -23.22 17.49 -19.97
CA GLU A 94 -24.38 17.25 -20.81
C GLU A 94 -24.38 15.78 -21.25
N LEU A 95 -25.36 15.01 -20.75
CA LEU A 95 -25.70 13.71 -21.27
C LEU A 95 -26.08 13.87 -22.75
N GLU A 96 -25.12 13.69 -23.64
CA GLU A 96 -25.38 13.52 -25.08
C GLU A 96 -26.23 12.26 -25.24
N GLU A 97 -27.54 12.46 -25.43
CA GLU A 97 -28.47 11.47 -25.97
C GLU A 97 -27.91 10.94 -27.29
N GLU A 98 -27.39 9.72 -27.30
CA GLU A 98 -27.24 8.94 -28.52
C GLU A 98 -28.65 8.56 -29.03
N PRO A 99 -29.10 9.03 -30.21
CA PRO A 99 -30.30 8.49 -30.82
C PRO A 99 -29.97 7.11 -31.37
N ASP A 100 -30.38 6.06 -30.64
CA ASP A 100 -30.40 4.69 -31.15
C ASP A 100 -31.33 4.66 -32.37
N SER A 101 -30.68 4.76 -33.53
CA SER A 101 -31.34 4.80 -34.83
C SER A 101 -31.86 3.40 -35.12
N GLU A 102 -33.18 3.32 -35.27
CA GLU A 102 -33.93 2.16 -35.74
C GLU A 102 -33.22 1.49 -36.94
N ASP A 103 -32.60 0.33 -36.72
CA ASP A 103 -32.25 -0.60 -37.81
C ASP A 103 -33.26 -1.76 -37.78
N ASP A 104 -34.29 -1.53 -38.59
CA ASP A 104 -35.28 -2.44 -39.11
C ASP A 104 -34.61 -3.55 -39.93
N GLU A 105 -34.41 -4.75 -39.36
CA GLU A 105 -34.21 -5.98 -40.14
C GLU A 105 -34.88 -7.16 -39.40
N SER A 106 -36.13 -7.48 -39.75
CA SER A 106 -36.80 -8.76 -39.43
C SER A 106 -37.81 -9.15 -40.50
#